data_AF-A0A8S9TSJ6-F1
#
_entry.id   AF-A0A8S9TSJ6-F1
#
_cell.length_a   1.000
_cell.length_b   1.000
_cell.length_c   1.000
_cell.angle_alpha   90.00
_cell.angle_beta   90.00
_cell.angle_gamma   90.00
#
_symmetry.space_group_name_H-M   'P 1'
#
loop_
_entity.id
_entity.type
_entity.pdbx_description
1 polymer ?
#
loop_
_entity_poly.entity_id
_entity_poly.type
_entity_poly.pdbx_seq_one_letter_code
_entity_poly.pdbx_strand_id
1 'polypeptide(L)'
;MFDADAIIKQFGEALDKYDRSQPYFIVGDIAGVNGSIGRKIKLPLIRSASHRLNLAVQCYIAQYDTEVEKVTVLMRYLGTKQKAVLRKIKWLMPVIKNPTRCLTSEEDWACAKHPSTTAKLVASPALEDGIVKVQSGFESNLTSSELRMLAIFEKPSVKQSPTRKTRLALLKLLYKRNKQCVNSKYVNLA
;
A
#
# COMPACT_ATOMS: atom_id res chain seq x y z
N MET A 1 -16.50 -5.04 -14.92
CA MET A 1 -15.11 -5.30 -14.48
C MET A 1 -14.25 -4.23 -15.14
N PHE A 2 -13.41 -3.52 -14.39
CA PHE A 2 -12.55 -2.48 -14.97
C PHE A 2 -11.38 -3.13 -15.71
N ASP A 3 -11.08 -2.65 -16.91
CA ASP A 3 -9.93 -3.10 -17.68
C ASP A 3 -8.65 -2.34 -17.29
N ALA A 4 -7.53 -3.05 -17.31
CA ALA A 4 -6.22 -2.51 -16.99
C ALA A 4 -5.79 -1.44 -18.01
N ASP A 5 -6.10 -1.59 -19.31
CA ASP A 5 -5.67 -0.62 -20.33
C ASP A 5 -6.43 0.70 -20.22
N ALA A 6 -7.73 0.65 -19.89
CA ALA A 6 -8.53 1.83 -19.59
C ALA A 6 -7.97 2.62 -18.39
N ILE A 7 -7.52 1.93 -17.34
CA ILE A 7 -6.92 2.58 -16.16
C ILE A 7 -5.51 3.11 -16.47
N ILE A 8 -4.69 2.40 -17.25
CA ILE A 8 -3.38 2.89 -17.71
C ILE A 8 -3.55 4.18 -18.53
N LYS A 9 -4.56 4.25 -19.40
CA LYS A 9 -4.89 5.48 -20.15
C LYS A 9 -5.23 6.65 -19.22
N GLN A 10 -6.05 6.42 -18.19
CA GLN A 10 -6.36 7.43 -17.18
C GLN A 10 -5.13 7.88 -16.37
N PHE A 11 -4.19 6.96 -16.07
CA PHE A 11 -2.91 7.33 -15.45
C PHE A 11 -2.06 8.20 -16.38
N GLY A 12 -2.01 7.90 -17.69
CA GLY A 12 -1.35 8.75 -18.69
C GLY A 12 -1.94 10.17 -18.72
N GLU A 13 -3.25 10.27 -18.94
CA GLU A 13 -3.98 11.55 -18.95
C GLU A 13 -3.79 12.36 -17.65
N ALA A 14 -3.71 11.69 -16.51
CA ALA A 14 -3.42 12.34 -15.23
C ALA A 14 -1.96 12.81 -15.10
N LEU A 15 -0.97 12.04 -15.56
CA LEU A 15 0.44 12.42 -15.53
C LEU A 15 0.73 13.59 -16.47
N ASP A 16 0.18 13.55 -17.69
CA ASP A 16 0.26 14.61 -18.69
C ASP A 16 -0.31 15.93 -18.14
N LYS A 17 -1.47 15.87 -17.46
CA LYS A 17 -2.11 17.03 -16.82
C LYS A 17 -1.25 17.71 -15.76
N TYR A 18 -0.34 16.98 -15.10
CA TYR A 18 0.51 17.51 -14.03
C TYR A 18 1.98 17.72 -14.44
N ASP A 19 2.30 17.57 -15.72
CA ASP A 19 3.66 17.64 -16.29
C ASP A 19 4.68 16.85 -15.44
N ARG A 20 4.33 15.59 -15.11
CA ARG A 20 5.16 14.71 -14.30
C ARG A 20 5.83 13.64 -15.15
N SER A 21 7.15 13.55 -15.01
CA SER A 21 7.92 12.37 -15.42
C SER A 21 7.30 11.08 -14.87
N GLN A 22 7.48 9.96 -15.59
CA GLN A 22 6.94 8.66 -15.22
C GLN A 22 7.15 8.32 -13.73
N PRO A 23 6.14 7.75 -13.05
CA PRO A 23 6.26 7.37 -11.64
C PRO A 23 7.25 6.22 -11.46
N TYR A 24 8.01 6.25 -10.36
CA TYR A 24 9.02 5.21 -10.06
C TYR A 24 8.42 3.89 -9.54
N PHE A 25 7.22 3.96 -8.94
CA PHE A 25 6.47 2.83 -8.40
C PHE A 25 4.98 3.23 -8.25
N ILE A 26 4.12 2.25 -8.04
CA ILE A 26 2.69 2.46 -7.73
C ILE A 26 2.38 1.83 -6.37
N VAL A 27 1.54 2.48 -5.57
CA VAL A 27 0.96 1.89 -4.35
C VAL A 27 -0.51 1.60 -4.60
N GLY A 28 -0.95 0.36 -4.37
CA GLY A 28 -2.34 -0.05 -4.57
C GLY A 28 -2.73 -1.26 -3.75
N ASP A 29 -4.03 -1.50 -3.57
CA ASP A 29 -4.51 -2.81 -3.18
C ASP A 29 -4.26 -3.82 -4.31
N ILE A 30 -4.35 -5.12 -4.03
CA ILE A 30 -4.25 -6.13 -5.09
C ILE A 30 -5.64 -6.57 -5.49
N ALA A 31 -6.18 -5.80 -6.43
CA ALA A 31 -7.00 -6.32 -7.51
C ALA A 31 -6.10 -7.06 -8.51
N GLY A 32 -6.63 -8.11 -9.17
CA GLY A 32 -5.98 -8.70 -10.35
C GLY A 32 -5.72 -7.67 -11.45
N VAL A 33 -6.58 -6.64 -11.52
CA VAL A 33 -6.42 -5.45 -12.38
C VAL A 33 -5.15 -4.68 -12.05
N ASN A 34 -4.88 -4.37 -10.77
CA ASN A 34 -3.69 -3.62 -10.35
C ASN A 34 -2.40 -4.41 -10.60
N GLY A 35 -2.40 -5.72 -10.34
CA GLY A 35 -1.29 -6.59 -10.72
C GLY A 35 -1.06 -6.65 -12.24
N SER A 36 -2.13 -6.58 -13.05
CA SER A 36 -2.03 -6.47 -14.51
C SER A 36 -1.45 -5.13 -14.96
N ILE A 37 -1.89 -4.03 -14.36
CA ILE A 37 -1.38 -2.67 -14.59
C ILE A 37 0.14 -2.62 -14.37
N GLY A 38 0.62 -3.05 -13.20
CA GLY A 38 2.05 -3.05 -12.86
C GLY A 38 2.90 -3.86 -13.85
N ARG A 39 2.41 -5.03 -14.29
CA ARG A 39 3.09 -5.85 -15.31
C ARG A 39 3.13 -5.16 -16.69
N LYS A 40 2.02 -4.55 -17.13
CA LYS A 40 1.92 -3.87 -18.43
C LYS A 40 2.83 -2.65 -18.53
N ILE A 41 2.87 -1.82 -17.50
CA ILE A 41 3.70 -0.59 -17.46
C ILE A 41 5.13 -0.84 -16.95
N LYS A 42 5.46 -2.08 -16.51
CA LYS A 42 6.76 -2.50 -15.97
C LYS A 42 7.23 -1.70 -14.74
N LEU A 43 6.30 -1.15 -13.95
CA LEU A 43 6.61 -0.45 -12.71
C LEU A 43 6.39 -1.36 -11.49
N PRO A 44 7.23 -1.27 -10.45
CA PRO A 44 6.98 -1.99 -9.21
C PRO A 44 5.67 -1.56 -8.56
N LEU A 45 4.88 -2.53 -8.11
CA LEU A 45 3.64 -2.28 -7.38
C LEU A 45 3.81 -2.70 -5.91
N ILE A 46 3.77 -1.71 -5.03
CA ILE A 46 3.82 -1.87 -3.59
C ILE A 46 2.39 -2.07 -3.08
N ARG A 47 2.17 -3.10 -2.25
CA ARG A 47 0.84 -3.41 -1.72
C ARG A 47 0.47 -2.42 -0.62
N SER A 48 -0.73 -1.84 -0.71
CA SER A 48 -1.24 -0.88 0.27
C SER A 48 -1.24 -1.46 1.69
N ALA A 49 -0.70 -0.71 2.65
CA ALA A 49 -0.65 -1.09 4.06
C ALA A 49 -2.06 -1.38 4.63
N SER A 50 -3.09 -0.66 4.17
CA SER A 50 -4.47 -0.90 4.60
C SER A 50 -5.00 -2.26 4.15
N HIS A 51 -4.62 -2.71 2.95
CA HIS A 51 -4.97 -4.04 2.42
C HIS A 51 -4.21 -5.15 3.16
N ARG A 52 -2.91 -4.94 3.42
CA ARG A 52 -2.10 -5.86 4.26
C ARG A 52 -2.69 -6.00 5.67
N LEU A 53 -3.11 -4.89 6.29
CA LEU A 53 -3.76 -4.88 7.60
C LEU A 53 -5.11 -5.58 7.57
N ASN A 54 -5.98 -5.27 6.59
CA ASN A 54 -7.29 -5.93 6.48
C ASN A 54 -7.14 -7.44 6.32
N LEU A 55 -6.20 -7.91 5.48
CA LEU A 55 -5.89 -9.33 5.34
C LEU A 55 -5.44 -9.92 6.68
N ALA A 56 -4.48 -9.32 7.38
CA ALA A 56 -4.04 -9.80 8.70
C ALA A 56 -5.17 -9.82 9.75
N VAL A 57 -6.10 -8.85 9.69
CA VAL A 57 -7.29 -8.81 10.55
C VAL A 57 -8.29 -9.92 10.18
N GLN A 58 -8.52 -10.18 8.89
CA GLN A 58 -9.30 -11.35 8.44
C GLN A 58 -8.64 -12.65 8.94
N CYS A 59 -7.30 -12.74 8.84
CA CYS A 59 -6.55 -13.92 9.30
C CYS A 59 -6.75 -14.20 10.80
N TYR A 60 -6.75 -13.15 11.61
CA TYR A 60 -6.94 -13.23 13.04
C TYR A 60 -8.40 -13.55 13.41
N ILE A 61 -9.36 -12.91 12.73
CA ILE A 61 -10.79 -13.05 12.97
C ILE A 61 -11.32 -14.45 12.59
N ALA A 62 -10.72 -15.11 11.60
CA ALA A 62 -11.12 -16.47 11.17
C ALA A 62 -11.11 -17.51 12.30
N GLN A 63 -10.29 -17.31 13.34
CA GLN A 63 -10.25 -18.16 14.54
C GLN A 63 -11.55 -18.09 15.37
N TYR A 64 -12.40 -17.11 15.09
CA TYR A 64 -13.65 -16.81 15.78
C TYR A 64 -14.84 -16.73 14.81
N ASP A 65 -14.75 -17.35 13.62
CA ASP A 65 -15.78 -17.21 12.56
C ASP A 65 -17.19 -17.58 13.04
N THR A 66 -17.33 -18.52 13.98
CA THR A 66 -18.61 -18.90 14.62
C THR A 66 -19.25 -17.77 15.43
N GLU A 67 -18.47 -17.03 16.22
CA GLU A 67 -18.91 -15.89 17.04
C GLU A 67 -19.20 -14.69 16.15
N VAL A 68 -18.35 -14.52 15.15
CA VAL A 68 -18.35 -13.43 14.20
C VAL A 68 -19.53 -13.53 13.23
N GLU A 69 -19.97 -14.74 12.84
CA GLU A 69 -21.21 -14.90 12.07
C GLU A 69 -22.46 -14.64 12.94
N LYS A 70 -22.49 -15.05 14.22
CA LYS A 70 -23.58 -14.68 15.16
C LYS A 70 -23.73 -13.16 15.25
N VAL A 71 -22.62 -12.43 15.39
CA VAL A 71 -22.61 -10.95 15.37
C VAL A 71 -23.05 -10.40 14.01
N THR A 72 -22.63 -11.02 12.90
CA THR A 72 -23.00 -10.60 11.54
C THR A 72 -24.51 -10.77 11.29
N VAL A 73 -25.11 -11.88 11.73
CA VAL A 73 -26.56 -12.12 11.69
C VAL A 73 -27.31 -11.08 12.54
N LEU A 74 -26.84 -10.80 13.76
CA LEU A 74 -27.44 -9.77 14.62
C LEU A 74 -27.36 -8.38 13.97
N MET A 75 -26.21 -8.00 13.41
CA MET A 75 -26.03 -6.74 12.69
C MET A 75 -26.97 -6.62 11.47
N ARG A 76 -27.16 -7.69 10.69
CA ARG A 76 -28.13 -7.72 9.59
C ARG A 76 -29.57 -7.55 10.10
N TYR A 77 -29.95 -8.24 11.18
CA TYR A 77 -31.28 -8.14 11.77
C TYR A 77 -31.57 -6.72 12.29
N LEU A 78 -30.66 -6.16 13.08
CA LEU A 78 -30.74 -4.79 13.59
C LEU A 78 -30.79 -3.76 12.44
N GLY A 79 -29.96 -3.95 11.40
CA GLY A 79 -29.85 -3.05 10.25
C GLY A 79 -31.04 -3.08 9.30
N THR A 80 -31.88 -4.12 9.35
CA THR A 80 -33.07 -4.27 8.50
C THR A 80 -34.36 -4.04 9.28
N LYS A 81 -34.58 -4.77 10.38
CA LYS A 81 -35.85 -4.77 11.12
C LYS A 81 -35.94 -3.68 12.18
N GLN A 82 -34.84 -3.31 12.83
CA GLN A 82 -34.85 -2.38 13.98
C GLN A 82 -34.20 -1.02 13.71
N LYS A 83 -33.69 -0.76 12.51
CA LYS A 83 -33.02 0.50 12.11
C LYS A 83 -33.85 1.77 12.37
N ALA A 84 -35.18 1.69 12.32
CA ALA A 84 -36.05 2.82 12.67
C ALA A 84 -36.05 3.10 14.19
N VAL A 85 -36.08 2.05 15.02
CA VAL A 85 -36.02 2.16 16.48
C VAL A 85 -34.65 2.68 16.91
N LEU A 86 -33.56 2.06 16.43
CA LEU A 86 -32.18 2.43 16.77
C LEU A 86 -31.87 3.90 16.46
N ARG A 87 -32.43 4.45 15.37
CA ARG A 87 -32.31 5.88 15.04
C ARG A 87 -33.06 6.79 16.02
N LYS A 88 -34.25 6.41 16.50
CA LYS A 88 -35.00 7.17 17.51
C LYS A 88 -34.25 7.25 18.84
N ILE A 89 -33.62 6.15 19.26
CA ILE A 89 -32.86 6.09 20.52
C ILE A 89 -31.42 6.66 20.39
N LYS A 90 -30.97 7.08 19.20
CA LYS A 90 -29.60 7.55 18.90
C LYS A 90 -28.48 6.55 19.24
N TRP A 91 -28.74 5.25 19.10
CA TRP A 91 -27.71 4.22 19.29
C TRP A 91 -26.82 4.08 18.05
N LEU A 92 -25.64 3.47 18.23
CA LEU A 92 -24.74 3.12 17.13
C LEU A 92 -25.47 2.33 16.04
N MET A 93 -25.29 2.73 14.79
CA MET A 93 -25.90 2.03 13.65
C MET A 93 -25.16 0.71 13.40
N PRO A 94 -25.89 -0.40 13.18
CA PRO A 94 -25.28 -1.69 12.89
C PRO A 94 -24.53 -1.64 11.55
N VAL A 95 -23.27 -2.08 11.57
CA VAL A 95 -22.39 -2.11 10.40
C VAL A 95 -22.44 -3.52 9.81
N ILE A 96 -22.96 -3.63 8.59
CA ILE A 96 -22.94 -4.88 7.84
C ILE A 96 -21.53 -5.07 7.28
N LYS A 97 -20.91 -6.24 7.50
CA LYS A 97 -19.67 -6.63 6.84
C LYS A 97 -19.86 -6.51 5.32
N ASN A 98 -19.04 -5.68 4.66
CA ASN A 98 -19.02 -5.65 3.19
C ASN A 98 -17.93 -6.59 2.66
N PRO A 99 -18.27 -7.76 2.09
CA PRO A 99 -17.26 -8.71 1.59
C PRO A 99 -16.42 -8.09 0.45
N THR A 100 -16.98 -7.16 -0.32
CA THR A 100 -16.31 -6.54 -1.48
C THR A 100 -15.38 -5.37 -1.13
N ARG A 101 -15.19 -4.99 0.15
CA ARG A 101 -14.32 -3.84 0.50
C ARG A 101 -12.83 -4.16 0.61
N CYS A 102 -12.43 -5.42 0.55
CA CYS A 102 -11.05 -5.84 0.34
C CYS A 102 -11.08 -7.12 -0.49
N LEU A 103 -10.37 -7.11 -1.61
CA LEU A 103 -10.54 -8.12 -2.66
C LEU A 103 -10.02 -9.48 -2.20
N THR A 104 -10.97 -10.40 -2.01
CA THR A 104 -10.73 -11.83 -1.89
C THR A 104 -10.49 -12.41 -3.28
N SER A 105 -9.23 -12.67 -3.61
CA SER A 105 -8.90 -13.76 -4.53
C SER A 105 -8.65 -15.00 -3.68
N GLU A 106 -9.42 -16.06 -3.89
CA GLU A 106 -9.30 -17.35 -3.19
C GLU A 106 -7.98 -18.03 -3.59
N GLU A 107 -6.93 -17.76 -2.82
CA GLU A 107 -5.74 -18.60 -2.75
C GLU A 107 -5.35 -18.80 -1.29
N ASP A 108 -5.07 -20.05 -0.92
CA ASP A 108 -4.88 -20.50 0.46
C ASP A 108 -3.95 -19.59 1.27
N TRP A 109 -4.55 -18.89 2.22
CA TRP A 109 -3.84 -18.03 3.15
C TRP A 109 -3.56 -18.84 4.42
N ALA A 110 -2.37 -19.42 4.54
CA ALA A 110 -1.98 -20.08 5.77
C ALA A 110 -1.80 -19.05 6.90
N CYS A 111 -2.42 -19.27 8.07
CA CYS A 111 -2.31 -18.48 9.30
C CYS A 111 -0.87 -18.40 9.88
N ALA A 112 0.07 -17.77 9.19
CA ALA A 112 1.35 -17.42 9.79
C ALA A 112 1.14 -16.27 10.79
N LYS A 113 1.51 -16.48 12.07
CA LYS A 113 1.38 -15.47 13.15
C LYS A 113 2.06 -14.13 12.83
N HIS A 114 3.03 -14.15 11.92
CA HIS A 114 3.52 -12.97 11.21
C HIS A 114 3.54 -13.31 9.71
N PRO A 115 2.99 -12.46 8.82
CA PRO A 115 3.13 -12.66 7.38
C PRO A 115 4.61 -12.50 7.02
N SER A 116 5.26 -13.62 6.68
CA SER A 116 6.64 -13.64 6.18
C SER A 116 6.77 -12.71 4.97
N THR A 117 7.97 -12.15 4.76
CA THR A 117 8.23 -11.35 3.56
C THR A 117 8.20 -12.18 2.27
N THR A 118 8.31 -13.51 2.38
CA THR A 118 8.08 -14.48 1.30
C THR A 118 6.61 -14.92 1.15
N ALA A 119 5.67 -14.38 1.93
CA ALA A 119 4.25 -14.75 1.79
C ALA A 119 3.70 -14.31 0.43
N LYS A 120 2.73 -15.06 -0.14
CA LYS A 120 1.98 -14.68 -1.37
C LYS A 120 1.36 -13.27 -1.33
N LEU A 121 1.27 -12.68 -0.13
CA LEU A 121 0.82 -11.31 0.07
C LEU A 121 1.83 -10.26 -0.39
N VAL A 122 3.12 -10.58 -0.51
CA VAL A 122 4.17 -9.61 -0.85
C VAL A 122 4.45 -9.70 -2.36
N ALA A 123 4.11 -8.65 -3.10
CA ALA A 123 4.13 -8.67 -4.57
C ALA A 123 5.55 -8.56 -5.15
N SER A 124 6.42 -7.85 -4.43
CA SER A 124 7.83 -7.71 -4.76
C SER A 124 8.68 -7.80 -3.48
N PRO A 125 8.93 -9.01 -2.94
CA PRO A 125 9.64 -9.20 -1.66
C PRO A 125 10.97 -8.49 -1.59
N ALA A 126 11.80 -8.65 -2.63
CA ALA A 126 13.11 -7.99 -2.71
C ALA A 126 13.03 -6.44 -2.81
N LEU A 127 11.89 -5.86 -3.21
CA LEU A 127 11.73 -4.40 -3.14
C LEU A 127 11.21 -3.97 -1.76
N GLU A 128 10.19 -4.64 -1.22
CA GLU A 128 9.61 -4.28 0.07
C GLU A 128 10.64 -4.46 1.20
N ASP A 129 11.38 -5.57 1.22
CA ASP A 129 12.44 -5.84 2.21
C ASP A 129 13.63 -4.89 2.03
N GLY A 130 13.97 -4.59 0.77
CA GLY A 130 15.00 -3.61 0.45
C GLY A 130 14.68 -2.22 1.00
N ILE A 131 13.45 -1.73 0.76
CA ILE A 131 12.97 -0.44 1.30
C ILE A 131 13.00 -0.45 2.83
N VAL A 132 12.51 -1.51 3.48
CA VAL A 132 12.49 -1.63 4.94
C VAL A 132 13.92 -1.62 5.52
N LYS A 133 14.87 -2.34 4.91
CA LYS A 133 16.28 -2.34 5.31
C LYS A 133 16.91 -0.96 5.18
N VAL A 134 16.69 -0.27 4.04
CA VAL A 134 17.18 1.11 3.80
C VAL A 134 16.61 2.08 4.84
N GLN A 135 15.29 2.06 5.07
CA GLN A 135 14.63 2.93 6.06
C GLN A 135 15.10 2.63 7.50
N SER A 136 15.46 1.38 7.79
CA SER A 136 15.99 0.95 9.10
C SER A 136 17.50 1.15 9.25
N GLY A 137 18.20 1.66 8.23
CA GLY A 137 19.65 1.89 8.25
C GLY A 137 20.53 0.65 7.99
N PHE A 138 19.96 -0.50 7.61
CA PHE A 138 20.67 -1.75 7.34
C PHE A 138 21.06 -1.91 5.85
N GLU A 139 21.55 -0.83 5.22
CA GLU A 139 21.92 -0.80 3.79
C GLU A 139 23.05 -1.78 3.44
N SER A 140 23.93 -2.11 4.39
CA SER A 140 24.98 -3.12 4.23
C SER A 140 24.46 -4.54 4.04
N ASN A 141 23.21 -4.81 4.44
CA ASN A 141 22.61 -6.14 4.49
C ASN A 141 21.65 -6.37 3.29
N LEU A 142 21.79 -5.57 2.24
CA LEU A 142 20.99 -5.67 1.01
C LEU A 142 21.45 -6.84 0.14
N THR A 143 20.52 -7.70 -0.29
CA THR A 143 20.83 -8.79 -1.22
C THR A 143 20.99 -8.30 -2.66
N SER A 144 21.67 -9.07 -3.51
CA SER A 144 21.84 -8.73 -4.94
C SER A 144 20.51 -8.64 -5.72
N SER A 145 19.43 -9.23 -5.21
CA SER A 145 18.05 -9.03 -5.67
C SER A 145 17.48 -7.67 -5.23
N GLU A 146 17.65 -7.32 -3.94
CA GLU A 146 17.18 -6.03 -3.40
C GLU A 146 17.91 -4.86 -4.06
N LEU A 147 19.25 -4.93 -4.21
CA LEU A 147 20.06 -3.91 -4.88
C LEU A 147 19.58 -3.63 -6.32
N ARG A 148 19.21 -4.68 -7.07
CA ARG A 148 18.68 -4.52 -8.44
C ARG A 148 17.33 -3.81 -8.48
N MET A 149 16.47 -4.05 -7.49
CA MET A 149 15.18 -3.36 -7.38
C MET A 149 15.33 -1.92 -6.86
N LEU A 150 16.29 -1.69 -5.96
CA LEU A 150 16.54 -0.39 -5.34
C LEU A 150 17.36 0.57 -6.21
N ALA A 151 18.03 0.10 -7.26
CA ALA A 151 18.81 0.94 -8.17
C ALA A 151 18.01 2.12 -8.76
N ILE A 152 16.69 1.95 -8.93
CA ILE A 152 15.74 2.99 -9.37
C ILE A 152 15.66 4.17 -8.37
N PHE A 153 15.96 3.93 -7.09
CA PHE A 153 15.90 4.90 -6.00
C PHE A 153 17.28 5.43 -5.57
N GLU A 154 18.35 5.07 -6.29
CA GLU A 154 19.69 5.60 -6.00
C GLU A 154 19.75 7.10 -6.30
N LYS A 155 20.32 7.89 -5.38
CA LYS A 155 20.48 9.33 -5.61
C LYS A 155 21.46 9.56 -6.78
N PRO A 156 21.13 10.38 -7.79
CA PRO A 156 22.07 10.70 -8.87
C PRO A 156 23.32 11.37 -8.28
N SER A 157 24.51 10.86 -8.64
CA SER A 157 25.77 11.46 -8.19
C SER A 157 25.93 12.87 -8.80
N VAL A 158 26.44 13.79 -8.01
CA VAL A 158 26.31 15.23 -8.29
C VAL A 158 27.21 15.70 -9.43
N LYS A 159 26.60 16.19 -10.51
CA LYS A 159 27.13 17.23 -11.43
C LYS A 159 26.06 18.31 -11.62
N GLN A 160 26.44 19.60 -11.76
CA GLN A 160 25.60 20.77 -11.39
C GLN A 160 25.40 21.81 -12.53
N SER A 161 24.44 22.76 -12.50
CA SER A 161 23.08 22.87 -11.91
C SER A 161 22.49 24.27 -12.15
N PRO A 162 21.16 24.44 -12.36
CA PRO A 162 20.53 25.71 -11.93
C PRO A 162 19.12 25.54 -11.27
N THR A 163 18.61 26.44 -10.40
CA THR A 163 19.20 27.58 -9.67
C THR A 163 18.89 27.51 -8.16
N ARG A 164 19.54 28.36 -7.37
CA ARG A 164 19.91 28.08 -5.96
C ARG A 164 18.97 28.62 -4.87
N LYS A 165 18.10 29.61 -5.14
CA LYS A 165 17.35 30.33 -4.08
C LYS A 165 16.00 29.68 -3.69
N THR A 166 15.11 29.43 -4.65
CA THR A 166 13.74 28.93 -4.39
C THR A 166 13.72 27.50 -3.84
N ARG A 167 14.58 26.62 -4.40
CA ARG A 167 14.76 25.22 -3.96
C ARG A 167 15.23 25.12 -2.50
N LEU A 168 15.98 26.11 -2.03
CA LEU A 168 16.52 26.19 -0.67
C LEU A 168 15.45 26.50 0.39
N ALA A 169 14.35 27.18 0.02
CA ALA A 169 13.24 27.47 0.92
C ALA A 169 12.36 26.23 1.16
N LEU A 170 11.95 25.53 0.09
CA LEU A 170 11.17 24.29 0.20
C LEU A 170 11.95 23.17 0.89
N LEU A 171 13.23 22.99 0.54
CA LEU A 171 14.07 21.99 1.21
C LEU A 171 14.27 22.30 2.70
N LYS A 172 14.38 23.58 3.11
CA LYS A 172 14.44 23.95 4.53
C LYS A 172 13.14 23.63 5.29
N LEU A 173 11.98 23.80 4.66
CA LEU A 173 10.68 23.45 5.26
C LEU A 173 10.51 21.93 5.44
N LEU A 174 10.95 21.13 4.47
CA LEU A 174 10.92 19.67 4.56
C LEU A 174 11.97 19.14 5.56
N TYR A 175 13.20 19.66 5.49
CA TYR A 175 14.33 19.24 6.35
C TYR A 175 14.10 19.52 7.84
N LYS A 176 13.36 20.57 8.20
CA LYS A 176 13.07 20.89 9.60
C LYS A 176 12.05 19.94 10.25
N ARG A 177 11.39 19.05 9.47
CA ARG A 177 10.29 18.20 9.95
C ARG A 177 10.68 16.73 10.20
N ASN A 178 11.60 16.15 9.42
CA ASN A 178 12.05 14.75 9.58
C ASN A 178 13.46 14.65 10.19
N LYS A 179 13.54 14.83 11.52
CA LYS A 179 14.78 14.77 12.32
C LYS A 179 15.21 13.33 12.63
N GLN A 180 15.83 12.66 11.64
CA GLN A 180 16.94 11.68 11.78
C GLN A 180 17.17 10.98 10.42
N CYS A 181 17.70 11.71 9.44
CA CYS A 181 18.20 11.08 8.22
C CYS A 181 19.62 10.57 8.47
N VAL A 182 19.78 9.24 8.57
CA VAL A 182 21.06 8.58 8.32
C VAL A 182 21.47 8.86 6.86
N ASN A 183 22.77 8.92 6.58
CA ASN A 183 23.31 9.41 5.31
C ASN A 183 23.21 8.34 4.19
N SER A 184 21.97 8.01 3.81
CA SER A 184 21.59 6.92 2.90
C SER A 184 22.04 7.14 1.45
N LYS A 185 22.41 6.06 0.75
CA LYS A 185 22.67 6.07 -0.70
C LYS A 185 21.40 6.34 -1.52
N TYR A 186 20.24 5.99 -0.97
CA TYR A 186 18.95 6.01 -1.64
C TYR A 186 18.12 7.25 -1.29
N VAL A 187 17.12 7.57 -2.11
CA VAL A 187 16.15 8.63 -1.81
C VAL A 187 15.32 8.25 -0.59
N ASN A 188 15.18 9.18 0.37
CA ASN A 188 14.29 8.94 1.52
C ASN A 188 12.83 9.07 1.05
N LEU A 189 12.04 8.03 1.28
CA LEU A 189 10.63 7.91 0.88
C LEU A 189 9.65 8.25 2.03
N ALA A 190 10.14 8.78 3.15
CA ALA A 190 9.38 9.12 4.37
C ALA A 190 9.33 10.63 4.69
#